data_AF-A0A2R8AS56-F1
#
_entry.id   AF-A0A2R8AS56-F1
#
_cell.length_a   1.000
_cell.length_b   1.000
_cell.length_c   1.000
_cell.angle_alpha   90.00
_cell.angle_beta   90.00
_cell.angle_gamma   90.00
#
_symmetry.space_group_name_H-M   'P 1'
#
loop_
_entity.id
_entity.type
_entity.pdbx_description
1 polymer ?
#
loop_
_entity_poly.entity_id
_entity_poly.type
_entity_poly.pdbx_seq_one_letter_code
_entity_poly.pdbx_strand_id
1 'polypeptide(L)'
;MDIRASLASQQYAASRQAAQPTSNNEQKVNSFTGVAQDFAQTLQNGEQTAMAALSGDADPHALVQALAQTELAVETAVTVRDKVVEAYQEILRMPV
;
A
#
# COMPACT_ATOMS: atom_id res chain seq x y z
N MET A 1 21.91 15.16 -42.84
CA MET A 1 21.96 14.17 -41.73
C MET A 1 21.08 14.66 -40.57
N ASP A 2 19.92 15.26 -40.89
CA ASP A 2 19.21 16.21 -40.00
C ASP A 2 17.86 15.70 -39.52
N ILE A 3 17.32 14.67 -40.18
CA ILE A 3 16.01 14.08 -39.87
C ILE A 3 16.05 13.30 -38.54
N ARG A 4 17.23 12.82 -38.13
CA ARG A 4 17.41 12.10 -36.85
C ARG A 4 17.53 13.05 -35.66
N ALA A 5 18.05 14.26 -35.88
CA ALA A 5 18.20 15.27 -34.84
C ALA A 5 16.85 15.86 -34.40
N SER A 6 15.93 16.08 -35.36
CA SER A 6 14.58 16.56 -35.02
C SER A 6 13.78 15.50 -34.25
N LEU A 7 13.88 14.23 -34.62
CA LEU A 7 13.21 13.13 -33.92
C LEU A 7 13.71 12.99 -32.47
N ALA A 8 15.03 13.11 -32.27
CA ALA A 8 15.62 13.11 -30.93
C ALA A 8 15.17 14.31 -30.09
N SER A 9 15.09 15.51 -30.70
CA SER A 9 14.58 16.70 -30.00
C SER A 9 13.10 16.60 -29.62
N GLN A 10 12.28 15.93 -30.44
CA GLN A 10 10.86 15.69 -30.16
C GLN A 10 10.66 14.65 -29.06
N GLN A 11 11.47 13.58 -29.06
CA GLN A 11 11.44 12.57 -27.99
C GLN A 11 11.92 13.16 -26.65
N TYR A 12 12.93 14.02 -26.67
CA TYR A 12 13.40 14.72 -25.48
C TYR A 12 12.38 15.76 -24.97
N ALA A 13 11.69 16.47 -25.86
CA ALA A 13 10.61 17.38 -25.48
C ALA A 13 9.43 16.63 -24.84
N ALA A 14 9.09 15.44 -25.34
CA ALA A 14 8.03 14.60 -24.79
C ALA A 14 8.39 14.04 -23.40
N SER A 15 9.63 13.58 -23.19
CA SER A 15 10.07 13.09 -21.87
C SER A 15 10.16 14.20 -20.83
N ARG A 16 10.44 15.44 -21.24
CA ARG A 16 10.48 16.61 -20.36
C ARG A 16 9.09 17.12 -19.96
N GLN A 17 8.03 16.74 -20.66
CA GLN A 17 6.64 17.01 -20.26
C GLN A 17 6.14 15.98 -19.24
N ALA A 18 6.56 14.72 -19.36
CA ALA A 18 6.29 13.69 -18.35
C ALA A 18 7.08 13.90 -17.04
N ALA A 19 8.21 14.62 -17.11
CA ALA A 19 9.04 14.96 -15.95
C ALA A 19 8.82 16.38 -15.39
N GLN A 20 7.87 17.14 -15.94
CA GLN A 20 7.47 18.41 -15.32
C GLN A 20 6.67 18.09 -14.04
N PRO A 21 7.08 18.57 -12.86
CA PRO A 21 6.30 18.47 -11.65
C PRO A 21 5.11 19.43 -11.82
N THR A 22 4.06 18.96 -12.48
CA THR A 22 2.73 19.55 -12.35
C THR A 22 2.37 19.50 -10.88
N SER A 23 1.58 20.48 -10.46
CA SER A 23 0.94 20.61 -9.15
C SER A 23 0.02 19.42 -8.84
N ASN A 24 0.59 18.21 -8.78
CA ASN A 24 -0.05 16.92 -8.61
C ASN A 24 -0.56 16.69 -7.19
N ASN A 25 -0.51 17.69 -6.31
CA ASN A 25 -1.05 17.56 -4.97
C ASN A 25 -2.58 17.43 -5.01
N GLU A 26 -3.28 18.15 -5.88
CA GLU A 26 -4.75 18.07 -5.98
C GLU A 26 -5.23 16.76 -6.63
N GLN A 27 -4.56 16.30 -7.71
CA GLN A 27 -4.87 15.00 -8.31
C GLN A 27 -4.44 13.80 -7.45
N LYS A 28 -3.31 13.87 -6.73
CA LYS A 28 -2.93 12.80 -5.77
C LYS A 28 -3.88 12.74 -4.59
N VAL A 29 -4.34 13.87 -4.06
CA VAL A 29 -5.33 13.89 -2.97
C VAL A 29 -6.64 13.24 -3.44
N ASN A 30 -7.13 13.58 -4.64
CA ASN A 30 -8.34 12.96 -5.19
C ASN A 30 -8.18 11.45 -5.46
N SER A 31 -7.02 11.01 -5.96
CA SER A 31 -6.73 9.58 -6.09
C SER A 31 -6.61 8.87 -4.75
N PHE A 32 -5.99 9.51 -3.74
CA PHE A 32 -5.87 8.95 -2.40
C PHE A 32 -7.23 8.84 -1.70
N THR A 33 -8.11 9.84 -1.86
CA THR A 33 -9.49 9.77 -1.34
C THR A 33 -10.29 8.66 -2.02
N GLY A 34 -10.09 8.42 -3.32
CA GLY A 34 -10.71 7.29 -4.02
C GLY A 34 -10.25 5.95 -3.45
N VAL A 35 -8.94 5.76 -3.28
CA VAL A 35 -8.36 4.54 -2.68
C VAL A 35 -8.83 4.35 -1.24
N ALA A 36 -8.91 5.41 -0.44
CA ALA A 36 -9.41 5.33 0.93
C ALA A 36 -10.90 4.93 0.98
N GLN A 37 -11.72 5.44 0.05
CA GLN A 37 -13.12 5.06 -0.07
C GLN A 37 -13.27 3.59 -0.48
N ASP A 38 -12.50 3.13 -1.47
CA ASP A 38 -12.50 1.74 -1.92
C ASP A 38 -12.03 0.77 -0.81
N PHE A 39 -11.05 1.20 -0.01
CA PHE A 39 -10.59 0.47 1.16
C PHE A 39 -11.68 0.35 2.23
N ALA A 40 -12.36 1.46 2.55
CA ALA A 40 -13.47 1.46 3.50
C ALA A 40 -14.61 0.55 3.03
N GLN A 41 -14.96 0.59 1.74
CA GLN A 41 -15.95 -0.29 1.13
C GLN A 41 -15.54 -1.78 1.25
N THR A 42 -14.26 -2.07 1.01
CA THR A 42 -13.71 -3.44 1.11
C THR A 42 -13.70 -3.94 2.54
N LEU A 43 -13.33 -3.08 3.50
CA LEU A 43 -13.33 -3.41 4.92
C LEU A 43 -14.74 -3.74 5.42
N GLN A 44 -15.74 -2.93 5.05
CA GLN A 44 -17.13 -3.14 5.41
C GLN A 44 -17.69 -4.47 4.85
N ASN A 45 -17.35 -4.81 3.61
CA ASN A 45 -17.69 -6.11 3.01
C ASN A 45 -16.98 -7.29 3.72
N GLY A 46 -15.74 -7.08 4.15
CA GLY A 46 -14.98 -8.05 4.93
C GLY A 46 -15.59 -8.29 6.31
N GLU A 47 -16.02 -7.24 7.01
CA GLU A 47 -16.71 -7.34 8.29
C GLU A 47 -18.02 -8.11 8.19
N GLN A 48 -18.81 -7.87 7.13
CA GLN A 48 -20.05 -8.60 6.89
C GLN A 48 -19.81 -10.09 6.66
N THR A 49 -18.75 -10.42 5.91
CA THR A 49 -18.34 -11.80 5.64
C THR A 49 -17.80 -12.48 6.90
N ALA A 50 -17.03 -11.76 7.72
CA ALA A 50 -16.53 -12.23 9.00
C ALA A 50 -17.68 -12.48 10.00
N MET A 51 -18.69 -11.60 10.07
CA MET A 51 -19.90 -11.82 10.87
C MET A 51 -20.68 -13.05 10.42
N ALA A 52 -20.79 -13.29 9.11
CA ALA A 52 -21.42 -14.49 8.58
C ALA A 52 -20.66 -15.77 8.97
N ALA A 53 -19.31 -15.74 8.89
CA ALA A 53 -18.46 -16.85 9.27
C ALA A 53 -18.49 -17.13 10.80
N LEU A 54 -18.60 -16.10 11.63
CA LEU A 54 -18.73 -16.22 13.08
C LEU A 54 -20.08 -16.78 13.55
N SER A 55 -21.11 -16.78 12.68
CA SER A 55 -22.44 -17.32 13.01
C SER A 55 -22.52 -18.85 13.11
N GLY A 56 -21.40 -19.56 12.86
CA GLY A 56 -21.18 -20.90 13.43
C GLY A 56 -21.28 -22.10 12.49
N ASP A 57 -21.22 -21.93 11.17
CA ASP A 57 -21.24 -23.05 10.21
C ASP A 57 -19.81 -23.47 9.74
N ALA A 58 -18.79 -23.25 10.59
CA ALA A 58 -17.39 -23.41 10.20
C ALA A 58 -16.78 -24.71 10.77
N ASP A 59 -16.52 -25.66 9.88
CA ASP A 59 -15.75 -26.88 10.09
C ASP A 59 -14.39 -26.58 10.77
N PRO A 60 -13.95 -27.32 11.80
CA PRO A 60 -12.62 -27.15 12.42
C PRO A 60 -11.46 -27.16 11.41
N HIS A 61 -11.61 -27.77 10.22
CA HIS A 61 -10.65 -27.63 9.12
C HIS A 61 -10.57 -26.21 8.56
N ALA A 62 -11.68 -25.47 8.49
CA ALA A 62 -11.72 -24.08 8.04
C ALA A 62 -10.96 -23.15 9.01
N LEU A 63 -11.01 -23.44 10.32
CA LEU A 63 -10.24 -22.70 11.32
C LEU A 63 -8.73 -22.90 11.12
N VAL A 64 -8.27 -24.12 10.91
CA VAL A 64 -6.84 -24.41 10.68
C VAL A 64 -6.36 -23.77 9.38
N GLN A 65 -7.19 -23.79 8.33
CA GLN A 65 -6.87 -23.13 7.06
C GLN A 65 -6.80 -21.60 7.21
N ALA A 66 -7.73 -21.00 7.95
CA ALA A 66 -7.71 -19.58 8.24
C ALA A 66 -6.48 -19.18 9.09
N LEU A 67 -6.09 -20.00 10.07
CA LEU A 67 -4.88 -19.80 10.87
C LEU A 67 -3.61 -19.88 10.00
N ALA A 68 -3.52 -20.86 9.10
CA ALA A 68 -2.40 -20.98 8.16
C ALA A 68 -2.31 -19.76 7.22
N GLN A 69 -3.44 -19.19 6.79
CA GLN A 69 -3.44 -17.96 5.99
C GLN A 69 -3.08 -16.70 6.78
N THR A 70 -3.24 -16.73 8.11
CA THR A 70 -2.97 -15.58 8.98
C THR A 70 -1.51 -15.54 9.46
N GLU A 71 -0.75 -16.63 9.32
CA GLU A 71 0.67 -16.72 9.73
C GLU A 71 1.53 -15.59 9.14
N LEU A 72 1.43 -15.36 7.83
CA LEU A 72 2.19 -14.31 7.15
C LEU A 72 1.85 -12.90 7.67
N ALA A 73 0.57 -12.66 8.01
CA ALA A 73 0.13 -11.40 8.55
C ALA A 73 0.69 -11.16 9.97
N VAL A 74 0.74 -12.21 10.80
CA VAL A 74 1.34 -12.16 12.14
C VAL A 74 2.84 -11.92 12.07
N GLU A 75 3.56 -12.62 11.20
CA GLU A 75 5.01 -12.43 11.01
C GLU A 75 5.35 -11.00 10.56
N THR A 76 4.55 -10.44 9.65
CA THR A 76 4.69 -9.06 9.20
C THR A 76 4.42 -8.07 10.34
N ALA A 77 3.39 -8.32 11.16
CA ALA A 77 3.07 -7.48 12.30
C ALA A 77 4.19 -7.46 13.35
N VAL A 78 4.80 -8.62 13.63
CA VAL A 78 5.96 -8.73 14.53
C VAL A 78 7.17 -7.98 13.94
N THR A 79 7.42 -8.13 12.64
CA THR A 79 8.50 -7.41 11.96
C THR A 79 8.35 -5.89 12.08
N VAL A 80 7.13 -5.37 11.89
CA VAL A 80 6.84 -3.93 12.05
C VAL A 80 7.03 -3.50 13.51
N ARG A 81 6.54 -4.28 14.48
CA ARG A 81 6.77 -4.02 15.91
C ARG A 81 8.25 -3.91 16.22
N ASP A 82 9.06 -4.84 15.73
CA ASP A 82 10.49 -4.88 16.04
C ASP A 82 11.22 -3.69 15.42
N LYS A 83 10.84 -3.27 14.21
CA LYS A 83 11.38 -2.06 13.56
C LYS A 83 11.04 -0.78 14.31
N VAL A 84 9.83 -0.68 14.87
CA VAL A 84 9.43 0.47 15.70
C VAL A 84 10.24 0.52 16.99
N VAL A 85 10.48 -0.64 17.62
CA VAL A 85 11.30 -0.74 18.83
C VAL A 85 12.76 -0.35 18.53
N GLU A 86 13.31 -0.81 17.41
CA GLU A 86 14.66 -0.47 16.94
C GLU A 86 14.80 1.05 16.74
N ALA A 87 13.87 1.67 15.99
CA ALA A 87 13.86 3.12 15.77
C ALA A 87 13.74 3.92 17.06
N TYR A 88 12.91 3.46 18.00
CA TYR A 88 12.78 4.12 19.31
C TYR A 88 14.07 4.04 20.13
N GLN A 89 14.74 2.90 20.10
CA GLN A 89 16.04 2.74 20.75
C GLN A 89 17.13 3.58 20.07
N GLU A 90 17.09 3.75 18.75
CA GLU A 90 18.04 4.58 18.00
C GLU A 90 17.89 6.07 18.35
N ILE A 91 16.66 6.57 18.44
CA ILE A 91 16.37 7.95 18.89
C ILE A 91 16.91 8.21 20.29
N LEU A 92 16.75 7.25 21.21
CA LEU A 92 17.26 7.36 22.59
C LEU A 92 18.79 7.22 22.70
N ARG A 93 19.44 6.62 21.69
CA ARG A 93 20.90 6.45 21.62
C ARG A 93 21.61 7.61 20.95
N MET A 94 20.89 8.49 20.24
CA MET A 94 21.48 9.76 19.80
C MET A 94 21.70 10.64 21.03
N PRO A 95 22.95 11.02 21.34
CA PRO A 95 23.18 12.05 22.34
C PRO A 95 22.58 13.37 21.82
N VAL A 96 21.80 14.03 22.67
CA VAL A 96 21.38 15.43 22.48
C VAL A 96 22.56 16.38 22.44
#